data_AF-A0A537DEE3-F1
#
_entry.id   AF-A0A537DEE3-F1
#
_cell.length_a   1.000
_cell.length_b   1.000
_cell.length_c   1.000
_cell.angle_alpha   90.00
_cell.angle_beta   90.00
_cell.angle_gamma   90.00
#
_symmetry.space_group_name_H-M   'P 1'
#
loop_
_entity.id
_entity.type
_entity.pdbx_description
1 polymer ?
#
loop_
_entity_poly.entity_id
_entity_poly.type
_entity_poly.pdbx_seq_one_letter_code
_entity_poly.pdbx_strand_id
1 'polypeptide(L)'
;MNRSKDTLRDRILHVLSGAPIPMDVENVRIKSGLKNWESTKALLLELVVEGVISGQKTTKSWVFWVDHTDTRLSIAGRDHA
;
A
#
# COMPACT_ATOMS: atom_id res chain seq x y z
N MET A 1 -3.68 -17.89 12.49
CA MET A 1 -4.54 -17.05 11.64
C MET A 1 -5.17 -15.94 12.47
N ASN A 2 -4.75 -14.68 12.30
CA ASN A 2 -5.38 -13.51 12.92
C ASN A 2 -6.31 -12.82 11.90
N ARG A 3 -7.55 -13.33 11.75
CA ARG A 3 -8.58 -12.80 10.81
C ARG A 3 -8.74 -11.27 10.86
N SER A 4 -8.54 -10.66 12.03
CA SER A 4 -8.67 -9.21 12.20
C SER A 4 -7.58 -8.41 11.45
N LYS A 5 -6.35 -8.94 11.35
CA LYS A 5 -5.27 -8.24 10.62
C LYS A 5 -5.52 -8.27 9.12
N ASP A 6 -6.00 -9.40 8.60
CA ASP A 6 -6.30 -9.56 7.17
C ASP A 6 -7.32 -8.51 6.70
N THR A 7 -8.41 -8.33 7.45
CA THR A 7 -9.44 -7.32 7.10
C THR A 7 -8.94 -5.86 7.11
N LEU A 8 -7.92 -5.54 7.91
CA LEU A 8 -7.33 -4.19 7.93
C LEU A 8 -6.41 -3.98 6.72
N ARG A 9 -5.62 -5.01 6.37
CA ARG A 9 -4.75 -5.01 5.20
C ARG A 9 -5.59 -4.81 3.94
N ASP A 10 -6.65 -5.60 3.76
CA ASP A 10 -7.57 -5.47 2.62
C ASP A 10 -8.14 -4.06 2.47
N ARG A 11 -8.54 -3.41 3.58
CA ARG A 11 -9.06 -2.03 3.54
C ARG A 11 -8.00 -1.02 3.11
N ILE A 12 -6.78 -1.14 3.64
CA ILE A 12 -5.67 -0.26 3.25
C ILE A 12 -5.35 -0.43 1.76
N LEU A 13 -5.26 -1.68 1.30
CA LEU A 13 -4.99 -1.98 -0.11
C LEU A 13 -6.11 -1.46 -1.01
N HIS A 14 -7.38 -1.61 -0.61
CA HIS A 14 -8.52 -1.07 -1.35
C HIS A 14 -8.43 0.46 -1.48
N VAL A 15 -8.09 1.16 -0.38
CA VAL A 15 -7.93 2.62 -0.37
C VAL A 15 -6.76 3.07 -1.24
N LEU A 16 -5.60 2.41 -1.13
CA LEU A 16 -4.40 2.77 -1.89
C LEU A 16 -4.53 2.42 -3.38
N SER A 17 -5.19 1.31 -3.71
CA SER A 17 -5.44 0.88 -5.09
C SER A 17 -6.37 1.85 -5.82
N GLY A 18 -7.40 2.37 -5.14
CA GLY A 18 -8.30 3.39 -5.68
C GLY A 18 -7.76 4.82 -5.66
N ALA A 19 -6.59 5.05 -5.07
CA ALA A 19 -6.00 6.39 -4.97
C ALA A 19 -5.13 6.70 -6.21
N PRO A 20 -5.38 7.81 -6.93
CA PRO A 20 -4.56 8.19 -8.08
C PRO A 20 -3.19 8.79 -7.69
N ILE A 21 -2.98 9.09 -6.41
CA ILE A 21 -1.78 9.73 -5.88
C ILE A 21 -1.28 9.02 -4.61
N PRO A 22 0.02 9.07 -4.31
CA PRO A 22 0.56 8.58 -3.04
C PRO A 22 -0.10 9.23 -1.83
N MET A 23 -0.40 8.43 -0.82
CA MET A 23 -1.12 8.86 0.38
C MET A 23 -0.25 8.72 1.63
N ASP A 24 -0.31 9.69 2.53
CA ASP A 24 0.34 9.57 3.83
C ASP A 24 -0.45 8.70 4.82
N VAL A 25 0.18 8.34 5.93
CA VAL A 25 -0.40 7.49 6.99
C VAL A 25 -1.75 8.01 7.48
N GLU A 26 -1.90 9.33 7.67
CA GLU A 26 -3.11 9.91 8.24
C GLU A 26 -4.27 9.84 7.24
N ASN A 27 -3.99 10.19 5.99
CA ASN A 27 -4.97 10.07 4.93
C ASN A 27 -5.42 8.61 4.70
N VAL A 28 -4.49 7.64 4.74
CA VAL A 28 -4.83 6.22 4.69
C VAL A 28 -5.69 5.82 5.90
N ARG A 29 -5.31 6.25 7.10
CA ARG A 29 -6.02 5.95 8.36
C ARG A 29 -7.48 6.44 8.30
N ILE A 30 -7.69 7.69 7.89
CA ILE A 30 -9.01 8.30 7.77
C ILE A 30 -9.86 7.53 6.74
N LYS A 31 -9.33 7.28 5.54
CA LYS A 31 -10.07 6.61 4.47
C LYS A 31 -10.35 5.13 4.74
N SER A 32 -9.48 4.44 5.47
CA SER A 32 -9.66 3.03 5.86
C SER A 32 -10.50 2.85 7.14
N GLY A 33 -10.84 3.94 7.83
CA GLY A 33 -11.60 3.91 9.08
C GLY A 33 -10.81 3.37 10.27
N LEU A 34 -9.48 3.49 10.24
CA LEU A 34 -8.60 3.05 11.32
C LEU A 34 -8.56 4.07 12.46
N LYS A 35 -8.62 3.60 13.70
CA LYS A 35 -8.60 4.47 14.89
C LYS A 35 -7.18 4.75 15.41
N ASN A 36 -6.25 3.81 15.25
CA ASN A 36 -4.90 3.91 15.82
C ASN A 36 -3.88 4.27 14.73
N TRP A 37 -3.22 5.42 14.90
CA TRP A 37 -2.20 5.91 13.96
C TRP A 37 -0.93 5.06 13.94
N GLU A 38 -0.41 4.68 15.11
CA GLU A 38 0.81 3.88 15.23
C GLU A 38 0.64 2.49 14.63
N SER A 39 -0.51 1.84 14.91
CA SER A 39 -0.84 0.55 14.31
C SER A 39 -1.00 0.64 12.79
N THR A 40 -1.58 1.73 12.28
CA THR A 40 -1.72 1.96 10.84
C THR A 40 -0.34 2.10 10.18
N LYS A 41 0.56 2.88 10.78
CA LYS A 41 1.93 3.05 10.31
C LYS A 41 2.71 1.73 10.32
N ALA A 42 2.63 0.97 11.41
CA ALA A 42 3.29 -0.33 11.50
C ALA A 42 2.80 -1.28 10.40
N LEU A 43 1.49 -1.35 10.17
CA LEU A 43 0.89 -2.18 9.13
C LEU A 43 1.31 -1.76 7.72
N LEU A 44 1.37 -0.44 7.45
CA LEU A 44 1.86 0.08 6.18
C LEU A 44 3.32 -0.28 5.94
N LEU A 45 4.16 -0.18 6.97
CA LEU A 45 5.57 -0.57 6.87
C LEU A 45 5.74 -2.08 6.69
N GLU A 46 4.94 -2.90 7.37
CA GLU A 46 4.88 -4.35 7.14
C GLU A 46 4.58 -4.64 5.66
N LEU A 47 3.57 -4.00 5.08
CA LEU A 47 3.18 -4.19 3.67
C LEU A 47 4.26 -3.73 2.68
N VAL A 48 5.03 -2.68 3.02
CA VAL A 48 6.19 -2.25 2.23
C VAL A 48 7.31 -3.30 2.29
N VAL A 49 7.59 -3.84 3.48
CA VAL A 49 8.60 -4.90 3.67
C VAL A 49 8.18 -6.19 2.96
N GLU A 50 6.90 -6.53 2.98
CA GLU A 50 6.32 -7.67 2.25
C GLU A 50 6.30 -7.45 0.72
N GLY A 51 6.58 -6.24 0.23
CA GLY A 51 6.58 -5.90 -1.21
C GLY A 51 5.19 -5.76 -1.84
N VAL A 52 4.14 -5.68 -1.01
CA VAL A 52 2.74 -5.56 -1.46
C VAL A 52 2.42 -4.13 -1.92
N ILE A 53 3.01 -3.13 -1.25
CA ILE A 53 2.86 -1.71 -1.58
C ILE A 53 4.22 -1.04 -1.64
N SER A 54 4.28 0.09 -2.34
CA SER A 54 5.43 0.98 -2.31
C SER A 54 5.26 2.04 -1.23
N GLY A 55 6.36 2.42 -0.60
CA GLY A 55 6.39 3.48 0.40
C GLY A 55 7.70 4.26 0.34
N GLN A 56 7.61 5.57 0.48
CA GLN A 56 8.76 6.46 0.50
C GLN A 56 8.70 7.41 1.68
N LYS A 57 9.84 7.52 2.38
CA LYS A 57 10.02 8.54 3.41
C LYS A 57 10.31 9.88 2.74
N THR A 58 9.44 10.85 2.97
CA THR A 58 9.68 12.26 2.61
C THR A 58 10.24 13.03 3.80
N THR A 59 10.65 14.28 3.57
CA THR A 59 11.14 15.20 4.61
C THR A 59 10.14 15.41 5.76
N LYS A 60 8.83 15.29 5.50
CA LYS A 60 7.78 15.53 6.51
C LYS A 60 7.08 14.24 6.97
N SER A 61 6.78 13.32 6.06
CA SER A 61 5.99 12.11 6.38
C SER A 61 6.36 10.91 5.51
N TRP A 62 5.84 9.74 5.85
CA TRP A 62 5.82 8.60 4.94
C TRP A 62 4.64 8.73 3.98
N VAL A 63 4.86 8.44 2.71
CA VAL A 63 3.81 8.33 1.69
C VAL A 63 3.84 6.93 1.08
N PHE A 64 2.67 6.39 0.75
CA PHE A 64 2.46 5.01 0.30
C PHE A 64 1.56 4.99 -0.94
N TRP A 65 1.82 4.04 -1.84
CA TRP A 65 1.02 3.83 -3.04
C TRP A 65 1.09 2.37 -3.47
N VAL A 66 0.09 1.92 -4.20
CA VAL A 66 0.13 0.63 -4.90
C VAL A 66 0.67 0.90 -6.30
N ASP A 67 1.76 0.22 -6.65
CA ASP A 67 2.33 0.32 -7.97
C ASP A 67 1.53 -0.59 -8.92
N HIS A 68 0.62 -0.01 -9.71
CA HIS A 68 -0.20 -0.74 -10.69
C HIS A 68 0.61 -1.22 -11.91
N THR A 69 1.94 -1.20 -11.82
CA THR A 69 2.82 -1.39 -12.96
C THR A 69 3.09 -2.87 -13.26
N ASP A 70 2.67 -3.79 -12.36
CA ASP A 70 2.71 -5.25 -12.56
C ASP A 70 1.52 -5.81 -13.38
N THR A 71 1.11 -5.13 -14.44
CA THR A 71 0.25 -5.74 -15.47
C THR A 71 0.69 -5.40 -16.90
N ARG A 72 1.74 -4.59 -17.08
CA ARG A 72 2.27 -4.27 -18.42
C ARG A 72 3.62 -4.89 -18.74
N LEU A 73 4.35 -5.41 -17.75
CA LEU A 73 5.68 -6.00 -17.97
C LEU A 73 5.67 -7.50 -18.31
N SER A 74 4.55 -8.21 -18.17
CA SER A 74 4.44 -9.62 -18.56
C SER A 74 4.22 -9.84 -20.07
N ILE A 75 3.97 -8.77 -20.85
CA ILE A 75 3.66 -8.84 -22.28
C ILE A 75 4.82 -8.43 -23.20
N ALA A 76 5.88 -7.82 -22.67
CA ALA A 76 6.98 -7.27 -23.47
C ALA A 76 8.28 -8.09 -23.43
N GLY A 77 8.21 -9.38 -23.06
CA GLY A 77 9.37 -10.24 -22.82
C GLY A 77 9.40 -11.58 -23.57
N ARG A 78 8.67 -11.71 -24.68
CA ARG A 78 8.76 -12.88 -25.57
C ARG A 78 8.74 -12.46 -27.03
N ASP A 79 9.86 -11.91 -27.50
CA ASP A 79 10.28 -12.06 -28.89
C ASP A 79 11.81 -12.06 -28.91
N HIS A 80 12.35 -13.27 -28.81
CA HIS A 80 13.73 -13.58 -29.12
C HIS A 80 13.69 -14.78 -30.06
N ALA A 81 13.64 -14.51 -31.37
CA ALA A 81 14.00 -15.40 -32.47
C ALA A 81 14.09 -14.58 -33.75
#